data_AF-A0A150WY84-F1
#
_entry.id   AF-A0A150WY84-F1
#
_cell.length_a   1.000
_cell.length_b   1.000
_cell.length_c   1.000
_cell.angle_alpha   90.00
_cell.angle_beta   90.00
_cell.angle_gamma   90.00
#
_symmetry.space_group_name_H-M   'P 1'
#
loop_
_entity.id
_entity.type
_entity.pdbx_description
1 polymer ?
#
loop_
_entity_poly.entity_id
_entity_poly.type
_entity_poly.pdbx_seq_one_letter_code
_entity_poly.pdbx_strand_id
1 'polypeptide(L)'
;MMSIVRFYFVFIVLVSVFSCQSKNAEFDVIKGQELVIEFDQLATYSTSDFFYIDDYKILHELRFDSKEVVTDEQVLIQPTDYLFFATDDGDRKTQKTSAFEMCYNLGVSLLQIKDDNGNSIYRIKNLPAWKVTGKLTLVREDGKDIVLRIPKEYPLFVERQSD
;
A
#
# COMPACT_ATOMS: atom_id res chain seq x y z
N MET A 1 49.31 -5.49 -27.62
CA MET A 1 48.66 -6.06 -26.40
C MET A 1 48.01 -5.02 -25.46
N MET A 2 47.93 -3.73 -25.79
CA MET A 2 47.28 -2.70 -24.91
C MET A 2 45.80 -2.39 -25.23
N SER A 3 45.24 -2.91 -26.32
CA SER A 3 43.87 -2.59 -26.75
C SER A 3 42.81 -3.50 -26.12
N ILE A 4 43.13 -4.77 -25.84
CA ILE A 4 42.19 -5.74 -25.27
C ILE A 4 41.88 -5.44 -23.80
N VAL A 5 42.88 -5.02 -23.01
CA VAL A 5 42.71 -4.72 -21.58
C VAL A 5 41.79 -3.51 -21.35
N ARG A 6 41.83 -2.51 -22.24
CA ARG A 6 40.94 -1.34 -22.18
C ARG A 6 39.48 -1.69 -22.49
N PHE A 7 39.25 -2.65 -23.39
CA PHE A 7 37.90 -3.10 -23.73
C PHE A 7 37.23 -3.86 -22.58
N TYR A 8 37.97 -4.71 -21.85
CA TYR A 8 37.43 -5.42 -20.69
C TYR A 8 37.08 -4.48 -19.53
N PHE A 9 37.89 -3.44 -19.29
CA PHE A 9 37.62 -2.48 -18.22
C PHE A 9 36.34 -1.66 -18.48
N VAL A 10 36.10 -1.28 -19.73
CA VAL A 10 34.86 -0.59 -20.13
C VAL A 10 33.64 -1.51 -19.97
N PHE A 11 33.78 -2.80 -20.30
CA PHE A 11 32.68 -3.76 -20.18
C PHE A 11 32.31 -4.06 -18.71
N ILE A 12 33.29 -4.20 -17.83
CA ILE A 12 33.06 -4.44 -16.38
C ILE A 12 32.39 -3.22 -15.74
N VAL A 13 32.86 -2.00 -16.08
CA VAL A 13 32.22 -0.77 -15.59
C VAL A 13 30.78 -0.68 -16.09
N LEU A 14 30.52 -0.95 -17.38
CA LEU A 14 29.15 -0.91 -17.93
C LEU A 14 28.19 -1.88 -17.23
N VAL A 15 28.60 -3.13 -16.99
CA VAL A 15 27.76 -4.12 -16.31
C VAL A 15 27.48 -3.70 -14.86
N SER A 16 28.45 -3.09 -14.17
CA SER A 16 28.27 -2.61 -12.79
C SER A 16 27.33 -1.41 -12.66
N VAL A 17 27.18 -0.56 -13.69
CA VAL A 17 26.17 0.53 -13.66
C VAL A 17 24.76 0.01 -13.92
N PHE A 18 24.59 -1.09 -14.66
CA PHE A 18 23.29 -1.74 -14.87
C PHE A 18 22.84 -2.60 -13.68
N SER A 19 23.76 -3.09 -12.84
CA SER A 19 23.42 -3.86 -11.63
C SER A 19 22.92 -3.00 -10.46
N CYS A 20 22.89 -1.67 -10.60
CA CYS A 20 22.29 -0.75 -9.64
C CYS A 20 21.01 -0.09 -10.18
N GLN A 21 20.21 -0.81 -10.96
CA GLN A 21 18.79 -0.45 -11.06
C GLN A 21 18.14 -0.84 -9.73
N SER A 22 17.87 0.15 -8.88
CA SER A 22 16.88 -0.01 -7.83
C SER A 22 15.66 -0.65 -8.47
N LYS A 23 15.13 -1.73 -7.88
CA LYS A 23 13.82 -2.25 -8.26
C LYS A 23 12.83 -1.09 -8.15
N ASN A 24 12.60 -0.37 -9.24
CA ASN A 24 11.45 0.50 -9.35
C ASN A 24 10.30 -0.47 -9.25
N ALA A 25 9.63 -0.49 -8.09
CA ALA A 25 8.47 -1.34 -7.89
C ALA A 25 7.55 -1.08 -9.08
N GLU A 26 7.29 -2.12 -9.87
CA GLU A 26 6.36 -2.02 -10.98
C GLU A 26 4.97 -1.97 -10.35
N PHE A 27 4.22 -0.90 -10.62
CA PHE A 27 2.90 -0.68 -10.06
C PHE A 27 1.83 -1.01 -11.10
N ASP A 28 0.82 -1.77 -10.69
CA ASP A 28 -0.46 -1.81 -11.37
C ASP A 28 -1.26 -0.55 -11.00
N VAL A 29 -1.79 0.11 -12.02
CA VAL A 29 -2.55 1.37 -11.85
C VAL A 29 -4.01 1.14 -12.18
N ILE A 30 -4.88 1.37 -11.19
CA ILE A 30 -6.33 1.18 -11.30
C ILE A 30 -6.98 2.54 -11.09
N LYS A 31 -7.90 2.91 -11.99
CA LYS A 31 -8.65 4.17 -11.92
C LYS A 31 -10.15 3.91 -11.99
N GLY A 32 -10.93 4.65 -11.21
CA GLY A 32 -12.39 4.65 -11.28
C GLY A 32 -13.04 5.55 -10.24
N GLN A 33 -14.25 6.01 -10.53
CA GLN A 33 -15.05 6.84 -9.60
C GLN A 33 -15.51 6.05 -8.36
N GLU A 34 -15.72 4.74 -8.53
CA GLU A 34 -16.07 3.81 -7.46
C GLU A 34 -15.18 2.57 -7.53
N LEU A 35 -14.47 2.33 -6.43
CA LEU A 35 -13.55 1.19 -6.28
C LEU A 35 -13.96 0.35 -5.08
N VAL A 36 -14.05 -0.96 -5.28
CA VAL A 36 -14.21 -1.93 -4.20
C VAL A 36 -12.83 -2.48 -3.86
N ILE A 37 -12.38 -2.25 -2.63
CA ILE A 37 -11.07 -2.65 -2.12
C ILE A 37 -11.25 -3.80 -1.13
N GLU A 38 -10.49 -4.87 -1.32
CA GLU A 38 -10.49 -6.06 -0.46
C GLU A 38 -9.06 -6.60 -0.30
N PHE A 39 -8.67 -6.88 0.94
CA PHE A 39 -7.39 -7.53 1.25
C PHE A 39 -7.48 -9.05 1.07
N ASP A 40 -6.44 -9.69 0.53
CA ASP A 40 -6.36 -11.14 0.51
C ASP A 40 -6.29 -11.69 1.95
N GLN A 41 -7.20 -12.62 2.26
CA GLN A 41 -7.35 -13.25 3.58
C GLN A 41 -6.25 -14.25 3.92
N LEU A 42 -5.58 -14.81 2.90
CA LEU A 42 -4.54 -15.82 3.07
C LEU A 42 -3.12 -15.22 3.01
N ALA A 43 -3.01 -13.95 2.64
CA ALA A 43 -1.74 -13.29 2.47
C ALA A 43 -1.14 -12.80 3.81
N THR A 44 0.19 -12.68 3.83
CA THR A 44 0.95 -12.05 4.91
C THR A 44 1.41 -10.67 4.44
N TYR A 45 1.24 -9.68 5.31
CA TYR A 45 1.60 -8.29 5.02
C TYR A 45 2.80 -7.91 5.88
N SER A 46 3.83 -7.36 5.25
CA SER A 46 5.02 -6.83 5.91
C SER A 46 4.85 -5.34 6.21
N THR A 47 5.53 -4.85 7.25
CA THR A 47 5.60 -3.41 7.54
C THR A 47 6.33 -2.60 6.46
N SER A 48 7.05 -3.28 5.58
CA SER A 48 7.66 -2.67 4.39
C SER A 48 6.70 -2.54 3.21
N ASP A 49 5.55 -3.22 3.25
CA ASP A 49 4.62 -3.23 2.14
C ASP A 49 3.81 -1.93 2.12
N PHE A 50 3.43 -1.50 0.92
CA PHE A 50 2.69 -0.28 0.74
C PHE A 50 1.98 -0.25 -0.60
N PHE A 51 1.00 0.64 -0.72
CA PHE A 51 0.38 1.01 -1.98
C PHE A 51 -0.02 2.50 -1.90
N TYR A 52 -0.54 3.05 -2.99
CA TYR A 52 -1.02 4.43 -2.99
C TYR A 52 -2.50 4.51 -3.35
N ILE A 53 -3.22 5.38 -2.66
CA ILE A 53 -4.53 5.89 -3.07
C ILE A 53 -4.34 7.38 -3.35
N ASP A 54 -4.54 7.79 -4.59
CA ASP A 54 -4.20 9.12 -5.09
C ASP A 54 -2.75 9.48 -4.70
N ASP A 55 -2.55 10.56 -3.95
CA ASP A 55 -1.23 11.01 -3.49
C ASP A 55 -0.83 10.42 -2.12
N TYR A 56 -1.75 9.73 -1.44
CA TYR A 56 -1.51 9.15 -0.12
C TYR A 56 -0.82 7.80 -0.21
N LYS A 57 0.33 7.67 0.46
CA LYS A 57 1.02 6.39 0.66
C LYS A 57 0.39 5.64 1.83
N ILE A 58 -0.18 4.48 1.55
CA ILE A 58 -0.75 3.61 2.57
C ILE A 58 0.35 2.69 3.10
N LEU A 59 0.64 2.77 4.40
CA LEU A 59 1.72 2.03 5.06
C LEU A 59 1.16 1.13 6.17
N HIS A 60 1.80 -0.02 6.37
CA HIS A 60 1.53 -0.88 7.52
C HIS A 60 2.52 -0.55 8.64
N GLU A 61 2.06 0.07 9.73
CA GLU A 61 2.92 0.41 10.87
C GLU A 61 2.43 -0.22 12.18
N LEU A 62 3.38 -0.75 12.94
CA LEU A 62 3.20 -1.26 14.29
C LEU A 62 3.29 -0.10 15.28
N ARG A 63 2.16 0.53 15.61
CA ARG A 63 2.14 1.53 16.70
C ARG A 63 1.40 1.00 17.91
N PHE A 64 2.13 0.91 19.02
CA PHE A 64 1.58 0.63 20.35
C PHE A 64 1.06 1.90 21.04
N ASP A 65 1.39 3.08 20.51
CA ASP A 65 0.96 4.37 21.06
C ASP A 65 0.90 5.45 19.97
N SER A 66 -0.04 6.39 20.12
CA SER A 66 -0.24 7.64 19.36
C SER A 66 -1.10 7.65 18.09
N LYS A 67 -2.40 7.87 18.33
CA LYS A 67 -3.36 8.90 17.82
C LYS A 67 -3.31 9.46 16.38
N GLU A 68 -2.20 9.47 15.65
CA GLU A 68 -2.17 10.05 14.30
C GLU A 68 -2.10 8.95 13.25
N VAL A 69 -3.25 8.74 12.62
CA VAL A 69 -3.51 7.69 11.61
C VAL A 69 -3.27 8.22 10.18
N VAL A 70 -3.25 9.55 10.02
CA VAL A 70 -3.13 10.24 8.73
C VAL A 70 -2.22 11.45 8.90
N THR A 71 -1.25 11.59 7.99
CA THR A 71 -0.42 12.79 7.77
C THR A 71 -0.63 13.26 6.32
N ASP A 72 -0.11 14.43 5.96
CA ASP A 72 -0.35 15.07 4.65
C ASP A 72 -0.14 14.15 3.44
N GLU A 73 0.76 13.16 3.53
CA GLU A 73 1.08 12.24 2.43
C GLU A 73 1.04 10.75 2.82
N GLN A 74 0.75 10.41 4.08
CA GLN A 74 0.83 9.03 4.55
C GLN A 74 -0.39 8.65 5.39
N VAL A 75 -0.90 7.45 5.12
CA VAL A 75 -1.98 6.84 5.86
C VAL A 75 -1.45 5.56 6.49
N LEU A 76 -1.54 5.48 7.82
CA LEU A 76 -1.04 4.35 8.58
C LEU A 76 -2.22 3.41 8.88
N ILE A 77 -2.22 2.23 8.29
CA ILE A 77 -3.21 1.21 8.60
C ILE A 77 -2.63 0.24 9.61
N GLN A 78 -3.25 0.18 10.79
CA GLN A 78 -2.76 -0.66 11.86
C GLN A 78 -3.19 -2.12 11.67
N PRO A 79 -2.27 -3.06 11.82
CA PRO A 79 -2.58 -4.46 12.03
C PRO A 79 -2.93 -4.77 13.49
N THR A 80 -3.77 -5.78 13.72
CA THR A 80 -4.41 -6.04 15.02
C THR A 80 -3.76 -7.21 15.79
N ASP A 81 -3.32 -8.26 15.10
CA ASP A 81 -2.72 -9.46 15.70
C ASP A 81 -1.25 -9.67 15.28
N TYR A 82 -0.42 -10.10 16.25
CA TYR A 82 1.02 -10.27 16.11
C TYR A 82 1.48 -11.66 16.53
N LEU A 83 2.33 -12.29 15.71
CA LEU A 83 3.15 -13.43 16.12
C LEU A 83 4.61 -13.01 16.07
N PHE A 84 5.27 -12.97 17.23
CA PHE A 84 6.70 -12.72 17.30
C PHE A 84 7.44 -14.02 17.00
N PHE A 85 8.30 -14.00 15.98
CA PHE A 85 9.31 -15.04 15.78
C PHE A 85 10.69 -14.39 15.81
N ALA A 86 11.50 -14.73 16.81
CA ALA A 86 12.92 -14.43 16.78
C ALA A 86 13.60 -15.44 15.84
N THR A 87 14.35 -14.95 14.87
CA THR A 87 15.28 -15.77 14.07
C THR A 87 16.71 -15.33 14.36
N ASP A 88 17.66 -16.26 14.29
CA ASP A 88 19.08 -16.03 14.68
C ASP A 88 19.77 -14.90 13.89
N ASP A 89 19.23 -14.49 12.73
CA ASP A 89 19.72 -13.39 11.88
C ASP A 89 19.04 -12.03 12.13
N GLY A 90 18.27 -11.89 13.21
CA GLY A 90 17.54 -10.69 13.56
C GLY A 90 16.01 -10.87 13.52
N ASP A 91 15.30 -10.04 14.29
CA ASP A 91 13.85 -10.13 14.47
C ASP A 91 13.09 -9.97 13.14
N ARG A 92 12.64 -11.08 12.55
CA ARG A 92 11.65 -11.06 11.48
C ARG A 92 10.25 -11.08 12.10
N LYS A 93 9.61 -9.91 12.13
CA LYS A 93 8.23 -9.75 12.58
C LYS A 93 7.28 -10.23 11.48
N THR A 94 6.78 -11.45 11.59
CA THR A 94 5.76 -11.98 10.68
C THR A 94 4.38 -11.69 11.26
N GLN A 95 3.51 -11.08 10.46
CA GLN A 95 2.24 -10.53 10.93
C GLN A 95 1.06 -11.34 10.42
N LYS A 96 0.17 -11.74 11.33
CA LYS A 96 -1.12 -12.34 10.96
C LYS A 96 -2.20 -11.32 11.27
N THR A 97 -2.60 -10.53 10.28
CA THR A 97 -3.70 -9.57 10.43
C THR A 97 -4.88 -10.06 9.61
N SER A 98 -6.07 -9.96 10.19
CA SER A 98 -7.30 -10.25 9.46
C SER A 98 -7.48 -9.24 8.33
N ALA A 99 -7.69 -9.72 7.09
CA ALA A 99 -8.06 -8.88 5.94
C ALA A 99 -9.26 -7.96 6.25
N PHE A 100 -10.20 -8.43 7.07
CA PHE A 100 -11.35 -7.66 7.53
C PHE A 100 -10.93 -6.43 8.33
N GLU A 101 -9.99 -6.59 9.26
CA GLU A 101 -9.52 -5.52 10.13
C GLU A 101 -8.63 -4.53 9.38
N MET A 102 -7.83 -5.00 8.42
CA MET A 102 -7.09 -4.11 7.52
C MET A 102 -8.04 -3.26 6.68
N CYS A 103 -9.08 -3.88 6.11
CA CYS A 103 -10.11 -3.15 5.39
C CYS A 103 -10.79 -2.11 6.30
N TYR A 104 -11.15 -2.51 7.53
CA TYR A 104 -11.73 -1.61 8.52
C TYR A 104 -10.82 -0.42 8.84
N ASN A 105 -9.56 -0.67 9.15
CA ASN A 105 -8.61 0.37 9.53
C ASN A 105 -8.32 1.29 8.34
N LEU A 106 -8.22 0.77 7.13
CA LEU A 106 -8.11 1.57 5.91
C LEU A 106 -9.27 2.55 5.78
N GLY A 107 -10.52 2.08 5.83
CA GLY A 107 -11.66 2.98 5.68
C GLY A 107 -11.79 4.00 6.82
N VAL A 108 -11.47 3.62 8.08
CA VAL A 108 -11.46 4.59 9.20
C VAL A 108 -10.43 5.68 8.95
N SER A 109 -9.27 5.33 8.41
CA SER A 109 -8.20 6.28 8.11
C SER A 109 -8.58 7.20 6.96
N LEU A 110 -9.12 6.64 5.87
CA LEU A 110 -9.53 7.43 4.70
C LEU A 110 -10.63 8.44 5.02
N LEU A 111 -11.53 8.12 5.95
CA LEU A 111 -12.57 9.06 6.41
C LEU A 111 -12.01 10.26 7.20
N GLN A 112 -10.77 10.19 7.68
CA GLN A 112 -10.10 11.30 8.36
C GLN A 112 -9.42 12.28 7.39
N ILE A 113 -9.23 11.88 6.12
CA ILE A 113 -8.60 12.72 5.10
C ILE A 113 -9.55 13.86 4.71
N LYS A 114 -9.05 15.10 4.85
CA LYS A 114 -9.76 16.33 4.52
C LYS A 114 -9.01 17.16 3.48
N ASP A 115 -9.75 17.91 2.67
CA ASP A 115 -9.18 18.95 1.81
C ASP A 115 -8.78 20.20 2.61
N ASP A 116 -8.18 21.18 1.94
CA ASP A 116 -7.77 22.46 2.54
C ASP A 116 -8.91 23.25 3.19
N ASN A 117 -10.17 22.94 2.84
CA ASN A 117 -11.36 23.56 3.39
C ASN A 117 -12.00 22.73 4.53
N GLY A 118 -11.38 21.61 4.93
CA GLY A 118 -11.89 20.71 5.96
C GLY A 118 -12.99 19.75 5.51
N ASN A 119 -13.29 19.65 4.21
CA ASN A 119 -14.28 18.72 3.67
C ASN A 119 -13.67 17.33 3.50
N SER A 120 -14.47 16.27 3.67
CA SER A 120 -14.03 14.90 3.37
C SER A 120 -13.64 14.77 1.90
N ILE A 121 -12.48 14.15 1.63
CA ILE A 121 -12.10 13.80 0.25
C ILE A 121 -12.82 12.52 -0.18
N TYR A 122 -12.97 11.55 0.73
CA TYR A 122 -13.52 10.24 0.45
C TYR A 122 -14.82 9.95 1.21
N ARG A 123 -15.64 9.09 0.62
CA ARG A 123 -16.84 8.50 1.24
C ARG A 123 -16.86 7.00 1.05
N ILE A 124 -17.33 6.30 2.09
CA ILE A 124 -17.60 4.86 2.03
C ILE A 124 -19.08 4.67 1.68
N LYS A 125 -19.37 4.03 0.53
CA LYS A 125 -20.75 3.86 0.03
C LYS A 125 -21.50 2.75 0.76
N ASN A 126 -20.82 1.66 1.10
CA ASN A 126 -21.40 0.47 1.71
C ASN A 126 -21.32 0.48 3.26
N LEU A 127 -21.59 1.62 3.90
CA LEU A 127 -21.73 1.71 5.36
C LEU A 127 -23.01 1.01 5.84
N PRO A 128 -23.00 0.24 6.95
CA PRO A 128 -21.85 -0.20 7.75
C PRO A 128 -21.26 -1.55 7.27
N ALA A 129 -21.77 -2.12 6.17
CA ALA A 129 -21.49 -3.47 5.70
C ALA A 129 -19.99 -3.77 5.58
N TRP A 130 -19.17 -2.82 5.11
CA TRP A 130 -17.72 -2.98 4.99
C TRP A 130 -17.01 -3.46 6.26
N LYS A 131 -17.52 -3.08 7.46
CA LYS A 131 -16.96 -3.49 8.75
C LYS A 131 -17.07 -5.00 8.99
N VAL A 132 -18.03 -5.65 8.34
CA VAL A 132 -18.33 -7.06 8.52
C VAL A 132 -17.86 -7.87 7.31
N THR A 133 -17.99 -7.31 6.11
CA THR A 133 -17.67 -8.02 4.87
C THR A 133 -16.20 -7.98 4.51
N GLY A 134 -15.41 -7.04 5.05
CA GLY A 134 -14.03 -6.86 4.63
C GLY A 134 -13.91 -6.32 3.20
N LYS A 135 -14.97 -5.71 2.67
CA LYS A 135 -14.99 -5.08 1.34
C LYS A 135 -15.34 -3.61 1.49
N LEU A 136 -14.43 -2.73 1.10
CA LEU A 136 -14.55 -1.28 1.19
C LEU A 136 -14.97 -0.69 -0.16
N THR A 137 -16.20 -0.19 -0.29
CA THR A 137 -16.62 0.55 -1.50
C THR A 137 -16.34 2.04 -1.32
N LEU A 138 -15.29 2.51 -1.98
CA LEU A 138 -14.74 3.86 -1.86
C LEU A 138 -15.14 4.71 -3.07
N VAL A 139 -15.57 5.95 -2.81
CA VAL A 139 -15.78 7.00 -3.80
C VAL A 139 -15.14 8.31 -3.33
N ARG A 140 -14.79 9.21 -4.25
CA ARG A 140 -14.44 10.60 -3.91
C ARG A 140 -15.69 11.47 -3.83
N GLU A 141 -15.72 12.39 -2.88
CA GLU A 141 -16.84 13.34 -2.72
C GLU A 141 -16.86 14.38 -3.85
N ASP A 142 -15.71 14.67 -4.48
CA ASP A 142 -15.60 15.59 -5.62
C ASP A 142 -15.96 14.94 -6.98
N GLY A 143 -16.36 13.67 -6.99
CA GLY A 143 -16.77 12.92 -8.19
C GLY A 143 -15.62 12.60 -9.16
N LYS A 144 -14.37 12.87 -8.80
CA LYS A 144 -13.21 12.48 -9.61
C LYS A 144 -12.90 11.00 -9.45
N ASP A 145 -12.15 10.47 -10.41
CA ASP A 145 -11.58 9.13 -10.30
C ASP A 145 -10.62 9.03 -9.11
N ILE A 146 -10.72 7.92 -8.38
CA ILE A 146 -9.68 7.47 -7.46
C ILE A 146 -8.59 6.78 -8.28
N VAL A 147 -7.33 7.04 -7.95
CA VAL A 147 -6.17 6.38 -8.57
C VAL A 147 -5.45 5.49 -7.56
N LEU A 148 -5.60 4.18 -7.70
CA LEU A 148 -4.82 3.19 -6.96
C LEU A 148 -3.53 2.83 -7.70
N ARG A 149 -2.40 2.83 -6.99
CA ARG A 149 -1.12 2.32 -7.49
C ARG A 149 -0.64 1.22 -6.54
N ILE A 150 -0.63 -0.01 -7.03
CA ILE A 150 -0.43 -1.22 -6.22
C ILE A 150 0.82 -1.93 -6.75
N PRO A 151 1.86 -2.19 -5.94
CA PRO A 151 2.96 -3.04 -6.38
C PRO A 151 2.44 -4.39 -6.85
N LYS A 152 2.97 -4.95 -7.94
CA LYS A 152 2.47 -6.21 -8.54
C LYS A 152 2.29 -7.39 -7.57
N GLU A 153 3.13 -7.46 -6.54
CA GLU A 153 3.12 -8.54 -5.54
C GLU A 153 2.27 -8.21 -4.31
N TYR A 154 1.71 -6.99 -4.23
CA TYR A 154 0.92 -6.56 -3.09
C TYR A 154 -0.48 -7.21 -3.13
N PRO A 155 -0.87 -7.97 -2.09
CA PRO A 155 -2.04 -8.85 -2.15
C PRO A 155 -3.36 -8.11 -1.88
N LEU A 156 -3.72 -7.20 -2.79
CA LEU A 156 -4.92 -6.39 -2.74
C LEU A 156 -5.78 -6.61 -3.98
N PHE A 157 -7.04 -6.99 -3.76
CA PHE A 157 -8.04 -7.11 -4.81
C PHE A 157 -8.80 -5.79 -4.96
N VAL A 158 -8.95 -5.34 -6.20
CA VAL A 158 -9.66 -4.11 -6.53
C VAL A 158 -10.57 -4.33 -7.73
N GLU A 159 -11.85 -4.05 -7.55
CA GLU A 159 -12.85 -4.07 -8.62
C GLU A 159 -13.36 -2.67 -8.92
N ARG A 160 -13.55 -2.35 -10.21
CA ARG A 160 -14.24 -1.14 -10.64
C ARG A 160 -15.72 -1.44 -10.68
N GLN A 161 -16.52 -0.69 -9.93
CA GLN A 161 -17.97 -0.73 -10.12
C GLN A 161 -18.30 0.16 -11.31
N SER A 162 -18.84 -0.45 -12.36
CA SER A 162 -19.46 0.29 -13.47
C SER A 162 -20.94 0.44 -13.12
N ASP A 163 -21.50 1.64 -13.26
CA ASP A 163 -22.94 1.85 -13.21
C ASP A 163 -23.67 1.07 -14.32
#